data_AF-A0A3A4ZS02-F1
#
_entry.id   AF-A0A3A4ZS02-F1
#
_cell.length_a   1.000
_cell.length_b   1.000
_cell.length_c   1.000
_cell.angle_alpha   90.00
_cell.angle_beta   90.00
_cell.angle_gamma   90.00
#
_symmetry.space_group_name_H-M   'P 1'
#
loop_
_entity.id
_entity.type
_entity.pdbx_description
1 polymer ?
#
loop_
_entity_poly.entity_id
_entity_poly.type
_entity_poly.pdbx_seq_one_letter_code
_entity_poly.pdbx_strand_id
1 'polypeptide(L)' 'MKLVSDEGVDRQVVERLRDAGHTVWYFAEMDPSTGDKEVLGLANREGAVLITRQGFRRNGLPPGEREPGRP' A
#
# COMPACT_ATOMS: atom_id res chain seq x y z
N MET A 1 3.75 -3.47 14.05
CA MET A 1 3.29 -2.27 13.30
C MET A 1 2.10 -2.62 12.42
N LYS A 2 1.37 -1.65 11.91
CA LYS A 2 0.29 -1.82 10.93
C LYS A 2 0.83 -1.65 9.51
N LEU A 3 0.61 -2.64 8.64
CA LEU A 3 1.10 -2.69 7.28
C LEU A 3 -0.04 -3.05 6.33
N VAL A 4 -0.10 -2.38 5.19
CA VAL A 4 -0.97 -2.74 4.07
C VAL A 4 -0.08 -3.16 2.92
N SER A 5 -0.37 -4.31 2.33
CA SER A 5 0.38 -4.88 1.23
C SER A 5 -0.54 -5.04 0.02
N ASP A 6 -0.13 -4.50 -1.12
CA ASP A 6 -0.85 -4.73 -2.38
C ASP A 6 -0.72 -6.19 -2.85
N GLU A 7 -1.48 -6.55 -3.88
CA GLU A 7 -1.43 -7.89 -4.49
C GLU A 7 -0.08 -8.20 -5.15
N GLY A 8 0.66 -7.14 -5.47
CA GLY A 8 1.97 -7.20 -6.07
C GLY A 8 3.05 -7.61 -5.08
N VAL A 9 2.85 -7.73 -3.78
CA VAL A 9 3.94 -8.21 -2.89
C VAL A 9 3.96 -9.75 -2.85
N ASP A 10 5.15 -10.35 -2.79
CA ASP A 10 5.28 -11.80 -2.61
C ASP A 10 4.77 -12.26 -1.24
N ARG A 11 3.99 -13.34 -1.23
CA ARG A 11 3.42 -13.93 0.00
C ARG A 11 4.47 -14.23 1.08
N GLN A 12 5.67 -14.67 0.68
CA GLN A 12 6.78 -14.93 1.62
C GLN A 12 7.22 -13.69 2.40
N VAL A 13 7.11 -12.49 1.81
CA VAL A 13 7.40 -11.23 2.49
C VAL A 13 6.33 -10.94 3.54
N VAL A 14 5.05 -11.14 3.18
CA VAL A 14 3.91 -10.96 4.08
C VAL A 14 3.98 -11.90 5.27
N GLU A 15 4.29 -13.19 5.04
CA GLU A 15 4.47 -14.19 6.09
C GLU A 15 5.57 -13.78 7.07
N ARG A 16 6.76 -13.41 6.56
CA ARG A 16 7.86 -12.95 7.42
C ARG A 16 7.51 -11.72 8.26
N LEU A 17 6.73 -10.79 7.71
CA LEU A 17 6.27 -9.61 8.45
C LEU A 17 5.26 -10.00 9.55
N ARG A 18 4.37 -10.95 9.27
CA ARG A 18 3.44 -11.48 10.27
C ARG A 18 4.19 -12.23 11.38
N ASP A 19 5.16 -13.06 11.02
CA ASP A 19 6.01 -13.81 11.97
C ASP A 19 6.82 -12.87 12.87
N ALA A 20 7.23 -11.72 12.36
CA ALA A 20 7.87 -10.65 13.14
C ALA A 20 6.89 -9.85 14.03
N GLY A 21 5.61 -10.22 14.09
CA GLY A 21 4.60 -9.60 14.96
C GLY A 21 3.94 -8.35 14.39
N HIS A 22 4.03 -8.11 13.07
CA HIS A 22 3.31 -7.01 12.43
C HIS A 22 1.88 -7.43 12.04
N THR A 23 0.95 -6.49 12.15
CA THR A 23 -0.40 -6.63 11.58
C THR A 23 -0.31 -6.30 10.09
N VAL A 24 -0.59 -7.27 9.23
CA VAL A 24 -0.48 -7.12 7.78
C VAL A 24 -1.80 -7.43 7.08
N TRP A 25 -2.41 -6.42 6.49
CA TRP A 25 -3.49 -6.59 5.50
C TRP A 25 -2.87 -6.86 4.14
N TYR A 26 -3.25 -7.97 3.51
CA TYR A 26 -2.68 -8.38 2.23
C TYR A 26 -3.79 -8.55 1.20
N PHE A 27 -3.80 -7.68 0.19
CA PHE A 27 -4.89 -7.61 -0.76
C PHE A 27 -5.01 -8.83 -1.69
N ALA A 28 -3.91 -9.54 -1.96
CA ALA A 28 -4.01 -10.81 -2.69
C ALA A 28 -4.84 -11.87 -1.94
N GLU A 29 -4.96 -11.79 -0.61
CA GLU A 29 -5.78 -12.69 0.21
C GLU A 29 -7.20 -12.17 0.44
N MET A 30 -7.38 -10.84 0.45
CA MET A 30 -8.66 -10.20 0.80
C MET A 30 -9.57 -10.02 -0.41
N ASP A 31 -9.05 -9.43 -1.48
CA ASP A 31 -9.82 -9.08 -2.68
C ASP A 31 -8.84 -8.92 -3.87
N PRO A 32 -8.57 -10.01 -4.62
CA PRO A 32 -7.68 -9.97 -5.77
C PRO A 32 -8.25 -9.04 -6.86
N SER A 33 -7.41 -8.19 -7.47
CA SER A 33 -7.78 -7.11 -8.41
C SER A 33 -8.23 -5.78 -7.76
N THR A 34 -7.97 -5.58 -6.47
CA THR A 34 -8.18 -4.30 -5.77
C THR A 34 -7.41 -3.17 -6.46
N GLY A 35 -8.07 -2.03 -6.66
CA GLY A 35 -7.45 -0.86 -7.27
C GLY A 35 -6.55 -0.07 -6.33
N ASP A 36 -5.57 0.64 -6.90
CA ASP A 36 -4.63 1.54 -6.22
C ASP A 36 -5.30 2.42 -5.11
N LYS A 37 -6.47 3.00 -5.40
CA LYS A 37 -7.20 3.87 -4.46
C LYS A 37 -7.66 3.17 -3.19
N GLU A 38 -8.07 1.91 -3.28
CA GLU A 38 -8.58 1.15 -2.15
C GLU A 38 -7.44 0.74 -1.23
N VAL A 39 -6.33 0.29 -1.81
CA VAL A 39 -5.09 -0.02 -1.09
C VAL A 39 -4.61 1.21 -0.30
N LEU A 40 -4.56 2.37 -0.97
CA LEU A 40 -4.09 3.60 -0.36
C LEU A 40 -5.09 4.18 0.65
N GLY A 41 -6.40 4.00 0.39
CA GLY A 41 -7.47 4.37 1.31
C GLY A 41 -7.43 3.56 2.61
N LEU A 42 -7.17 2.25 2.53
CA LEU A 42 -6.98 1.41 3.71
C LEU A 42 -5.75 1.85 4.50
N ALA A 43 -4.62 2.07 3.83
CA ALA A 43 -3.38 2.50 4.48
C ALA A 43 -3.56 3.82 5.25
N ASN A 44 -4.17 4.82 4.61
CA ASN A 44 -4.45 6.11 5.25
C ASN A 44 -5.44 5.97 6.41
N ARG A 45 -6.53 5.23 6.24
CA ARG A 45 -7.56 5.03 7.27
C ARG A 45 -6.98 4.36 8.52
N GLU A 46 -6.10 3.38 8.33
CA GLU A 46 -5.53 2.61 9.44
C GLU A 46 -4.26 3.22 10.04
N GLY A 47 -3.72 4.29 9.43
CA GLY A 47 -2.40 4.82 9.77
C GLY A 47 -1.29 3.79 9.53
N ALA A 48 -1.44 2.99 8.47
CA ALA A 48 -0.55 1.88 8.15
C ALA A 48 0.46 2.26 7.07
N VAL A 49 1.64 1.63 7.10
CA VAL A 49 2.63 1.77 6.03
C VAL A 49 2.23 0.88 4.86
N LEU A 50 2.20 1.47 3.66
CA LEU A 50 1.92 0.76 2.42
C LEU A 50 3.20 0.13 1.86
N ILE A 51 3.15 -1.17 1.57
CA ILE A 51 4.17 -1.95 0.88
C ILE A 51 3.61 -2.35 -0.50
N THR A 52 4.37 -2.08 -1.55
CA THR A 52 4.02 -2.41 -2.93
C THR A 52 5.28 -2.84 -3.69
N ARG A 53 5.16 -3.78 -4.64
CA ARG A 53 6.28 -4.26 -5.47
C ARG A 53 6.71 -3.26 -6.53
N GLN A 54 5.80 -2.38 -6.94
CA GLN A 54 6.04 -1.37 -7.97
C GLN A 54 5.71 0.01 -7.43
N GLY A 55 6.30 1.07 -7.99
CA GLY A 55 6.01 2.42 -7.52
C GLY A 55 4.51 2.70 -7.65
N PHE A 56 3.83 2.90 -6.52
CA PHE A 56 2.44 3.33 -6.50
C PHE A 56 2.33 4.62 -7.31
N ARG A 57 1.62 4.59 -8.44
CA ARG A 57 1.39 5.83 -9.19
C ARG A 57 0.35 6.62 -8.45
N ARG A 58 0.76 7.75 -7.90
CA ARG A 58 -0.12 8.75 -7.28
C ARG A 58 -0.98 9.45 -8.35
N ASN A 59 -1.71 8.69 -9.18
CA ASN A 59 -2.66 9.19 -10.14
C ASN A 59 -3.93 9.59 -9.39
N GLY A 60 -3.96 10.84 -8.92
CA GLY A 60 -5.11 11.36 -8.19
C GLY A 60 -4.89 12.61 -7.37
N LEU A 61 -3.70 13.22 -7.35
CA LEU A 61 -3.63 14.61 -6.90
C LEU A 61 -4.41 15.46 -7.91
N PRO A 62 -5.40 16.26 -7.47
CA PRO A 62 -6.05 17.21 -8.35
C PRO A 62 -4.99 18.12 -8.99
N PRO A 63 -5.18 18.57 -10.24
CA PRO A 63 -4.26 19.52 -10.85
C PRO A 63 -4.18 20.78 -9.97
N GLY A 64 -3.08 20.94 -9.22
CA GLY A 64 -2.88 22.02 -8.25
C GLY A 64 -1.89 21.69 -7.13
N GLU A 65 -1.72 20.42 -6.79
CA GLU A 65 -0.76 19.95 -5.76
C GLU A 65 0.52 19.36 -6.37
N ARG A 66 0.94 19.83 -7.55
CA ARG A 66 2.33 19.63 -7.97
C ARG A 66 3.15 20.62 -7.15
N GLU A 67 4.01 20.12 -6.26
CA GLU A 67 4.97 20.97 -5.55
C GLU A 67 5.71 21.84 -6.59
N PRO A 68 5.59 23.18 -6.53
CA PRO A 68 6.36 24.04 -7.39
C PRO A 68 7.78 24.07 -6.84
N GLY A 69 8.70 23.38 -7.51
CA GLY A 69 10.14 23.57 -7.31
C GLY A 69 10.85 22.48 -6.52
N ARG A 70 11.19 21.39 -7.22
CA ARG A 70 12.52 20.79 -7.07
C ARG A 70 13.16 20.73 -8.46
N PRO A 71 14.46 21.06 -8.57
CA PRO A 71 15.14 21.35 -9.84
C PRO A 71 15.12 20.17 -10.82
#